data_AF-A0AAD5FHV8-F1
#
_entry.id   AF-A0AAD5FHV8-F1
#
_cell.length_a   1.000
_cell.length_b   1.000
_cell.length_c   1.000
_cell.angle_alpha   90.00
_cell.angle_beta   90.00
_cell.angle_gamma   90.00
#
_symmetry.space_group_name_H-M   'P 1'
#
loop_
_entity.id
_entity.type
_entity.pdbx_description
1 polymer ?
#
loop_
_entity_poly.entity_id
_entity_poly.type
_entity_poly.pdbx_seq_one_letter_code
_entity_poly.pdbx_strand_id
1 'polypeptide(L)' 'MPAGVSWPRYMKMFVASVLSMFAGAEVVHQYYRPDLSIPVVPPKPGELQTELLGLRA' A
#
# COMPACT_ATOMS: atom_id res chain seq x y z
N MET A 1 -13.12 26.24 12.63
CA MET A 1 -12.60 25.80 11.32
C MET A 1 -11.13 25.44 11.49
N PRO A 2 -10.70 24.18 11.24
CA PRO A 2 -9.29 23.82 11.38
C PRO A 2 -8.44 24.71 10.46
N ALA A 3 -7.42 25.37 11.01
CA ALA A 3 -6.48 26.24 10.29
C ALA A 3 -7.11 27.26 9.30
N GLY A 4 -8.31 27.77 9.59
CA GLY A 4 -9.00 28.76 8.74
C GLY A 4 -9.63 28.21 7.46
N VAL A 5 -9.68 26.88 7.26
CA VAL A 5 -10.39 26.26 6.13
C VAL A 5 -11.79 25.77 6.51
N SER A 6 -12.74 25.90 5.59
CA SER A 6 -14.10 25.42 5.80
C SER A 6 -14.13 23.90 5.99
N TRP A 7 -15.03 23.42 6.84
CA TRP A 7 -15.18 21.99 7.13
C TRP A 7 -15.39 21.13 5.86
N PRO A 8 -16.22 21.54 4.87
CA PRO A 8 -16.35 20.78 3.64
C PRO A 8 -15.04 20.71 2.84
N ARG A 9 -14.22 21.77 2.85
CA ARG A 9 -12.92 21.77 2.17
C ARG A 9 -11.94 20.83 2.87
N TYR A 10 -11.90 20.85 4.20
CA TYR A 10 -11.09 19.92 4.99
C TYR A 10 -11.47 18.46 4.68
N MET A 11 -12.78 18.15 4.70
CA MET A 11 -13.28 16.80 4.41
C MET A 11 -12.91 16.32 3.00
N LYS A 12 -13.01 17.19 1.98
CA LYS A 12 -12.58 16.84 0.61
C LYS A 12 -11.11 16.46 0.56
N MET A 13 -10.24 17.23 1.21
CA MET A 13 -8.81 16.94 1.24
C MET A 13 -8.52 15.64 1.99
N PHE A 14 -9.16 15.43 3.14
CA PHE A 14 -9.02 14.19 3.91
C PHE A 14 -9.40 12.96 3.07
N VAL A 15 -10.57 12.98 2.43
CA VAL A 15 -11.03 11.88 1.57
C VAL A 15 -10.08 11.68 0.38
N ALA A 16 -9.64 12.76 -0.27
CA ALA A 16 -8.68 12.67 -1.38
C ALA A 16 -7.36 12.02 -0.94
N SER A 17 -6.84 12.37 0.24
CA SER A 17 -5.62 11.76 0.78
C SER A 17 -5.79 10.26 1.05
N VAL A 18 -6.90 9.86 1.67
CA VAL A 18 -7.20 8.45 1.94
C VAL A 18 -7.36 7.66 0.64
N LEU A 19 -8.08 8.21 -0.34
CA LEU A 19 -8.23 7.57 -1.65
C LEU A 19 -6.90 7.45 -2.39
N SER A 20 -6.04 8.47 -2.33
CA SER A 20 -4.71 8.43 -2.91
C SER A 20 -3.83 7.35 -2.27
N MET A 21 -3.95 7.15 -0.94
CA MET A 21 -3.24 6.08 -0.23
C MET A 21 -3.68 4.70 -0.72
N PHE A 22 -4.99 4.46 -0.83
CA PHE A 22 -5.50 3.17 -1.34
C PHE A 22 -5.12 2.92 -2.79
N ALA A 23 -5.23 3.92 -3.66
CA ALA A 23 -4.83 3.80 -5.06
C ALA A 23 -3.33 3.48 -5.18
N GLY A 24 -2.47 4.14 -4.40
CA GLY A 24 -1.03 3.85 -4.40
C GLY A 24 -0.70 2.43 -3.91
N ALA A 25 -1.36 1.97 -2.84
CA ALA A 25 -1.19 0.61 -2.35
C ALA A 25 -1.59 -0.43 -3.41
N GLU A 26 -2.75 -0.26 -4.04
CA GLU A 26 -3.23 -1.19 -5.08
C GLU A 26 -2.28 -1.22 -6.29
N VAL A 27 -1.76 -0.07 -6.73
CA VAL A 27 -0.80 -0.01 -7.85
C VAL A 27 0.45 -0.85 -7.57
N VAL A 28 1.00 -0.78 -6.36
CA VAL A 28 2.18 -1.58 -5.97
C VAL A 28 1.85 -3.07 -5.98
N HIS A 29 0.67 -3.47 -5.48
CA HIS A 29 0.22 -4.86 -5.51
C HIS A 29 0.02 -5.37 -6.94
N GLN A 30 -0.56 -4.56 -7.84
CA GLN A 30 -0.79 -4.93 -9.23
C GLN A 30 0.50 -4.99 -10.05
N TYR A 31 1.41 -4.03 -9.84
CA TYR A 31 2.64 -3.90 -10.60
C TYR A 31 3.68 -4.94 -10.19
N TYR A 32 3.95 -5.07 -8.89
CA TYR A 32 4.98 -5.96 -8.39
C TYR A 32 4.48 -7.37 -8.07
N ARG A 33 3.16 -7.55 -7.91
CA ARG A 33 2.52 -8.82 -7.56
C ARG A 33 3.28 -9.56 -6.45
N PRO A 34 3.42 -8.95 -5.26
CA PRO A 34 4.11 -9.61 -4.16
C PRO A 34 3.37 -10.89 -3.78
N ASP A 35 4.13 -11.93 -3.41
CA ASP A 35 3.52 -13.07 -2.76
C ASP A 35 3.04 -12.66 -1.36
N LEU A 36 1.74 -12.83 -1.12
CA LEU A 36 1.09 -12.51 0.15
C LEU A 36 0.87 -13.76 1.01
N SER A 37 1.39 -14.92 0.58
CA SER A 37 1.32 -16.14 1.36
C SER A 37 2.16 -16.00 2.63
N ILE A 38 1.56 -16.35 3.77
CA ILE A 38 2.27 -16.39 5.06
C ILE A 38 2.62 -17.86 5.33
N PRO A 39 3.92 -18.23 5.36
CA PRO A 39 4.30 -19.60 5.66
C PRO A 39 4.00 -19.92 7.12
N VAL A 40 3.46 -21.11 7.37
CA VAL A 40 3.12 -21.58 8.74
C VAL A 40 4.37 -21.70 9.60
N VAL A 41 5.50 -22.08 9.00
CA VAL A 41 6.81 -22.12 9.65
C VAL A 41 7.58 -20.87 9.24
N PRO A 42 8.05 -20.04 10.19
CA PRO A 42 8.85 -18.88 9.86
C PRO A 42 10.15 -19.33 9.19
N PRO A 43 10.54 -18.72 8.06
CA PRO A 43 11.80 -19.04 7.39
C PRO A 43 12.99 -18.68 8.28
N LYS A 44 14.10 -19.38 8.11
CA LYS A 44 15.32 -19.06 8.85
C LYS A 44 15.89 -17.72 8.37
N PRO A 45 16.69 -17.03 9.19
CA PRO A 45 17.37 -15.81 8.76
C PRO A 45 18.13 -16.05 7.44
N GLY A 46 17.78 -15.29 6.40
CA GLY A 46 18.37 -15.41 5.06
C GLY A 46 17.63 -16.30 4.06
N GLU A 47 16.61 -17.05 4.47
CA GLU A 47 15.77 -17.89 3.59
C GLU A 47 14.46 -17.21 3.17
N LEU A 48 14.24 -15.96 3.59
CA LEU A 48 13.07 -15.16 3.20
C LEU A 48 13.07 -14.91 1.70
N GLN A 49 12.08 -15.45 0.99
CA GLN A 49 11.85 -15.12 -0.42
C GLN A 49 11.17 -13.76 -0.51
N THR A 50 11.87 -12.78 -1.10
CA THR A 50 11.37 -11.42 -1.31
C THR A 50 11.21 -11.07 -2.79
N GLU A 51 11.13 -12.10 -3.65
CA GLU A 51 10.98 -11.92 -5.10
C GLU A 51 9.62 -11.27 -5.43
N LEU A 52 9.67 -10.23 -6.28
CA LEU A 52 8.48 -9.58 -6.82
C LEU A 52 8.13 -10.26 -8.14
N LEU A 53 6.98 -10.95 -8.19
CA LEU A 53 6.58 -11.76 -9.35
C LEU A 53 6.45 -10.91 -10.63
N GLY A 54 6.14 -9.61 -10.50
CA GLY A 54 6.04 -8.68 -11.61
C GLY A 54 7.37 -8.25 -12.24
N LEU A 55 8.52 -8.55 -11.60
CA LEU A 55 9.85 -8.21 -12.11
C LEU A 55 10.61 -9.44 -12.66
N ARG A 56 9.98 -10.61 -12.69
CA ARG A 56 10.56 -11.82 -13.29
C ARG A 56 10.49 -11.71 -14.82
N ALA A 57 11.66 -11.71 -15.47
CA ALA A 57 11.81 -11.79 -16.92
C ALA A 57 11.57 -13.22 -17.43
#